data_AF-A0A1A8JJ88-F1
#
_entry.id   AF-A0A1A8JJ88-F1
#
_cell.length_a   1.000
_cell.length_b   1.000
_cell.length_c   1.000
_cell.angle_alpha   90.00
_cell.angle_beta   90.00
_cell.angle_gamma   90.00
#
_symmetry.space_group_name_H-M   'P 1'
#
loop_
_entity.id
_entity.type
_entity.pdbx_description
1 polymer ?
#
loop_
_entity_poly.entity_id
_entity_poly.type
_entity_poly.pdbx_seq_one_letter_code
_entity_poly.pdbx_strand_id
1 'polypeptide(L)'
;VHTSHSHSPCCSYSDQQYLAWPPPHPADVVSQSSELRKKLLAIFTPVEADTIMEMYPNILDAEKLAAEILALKAKGFFGYST
;
A
#
# COMPACT_ATOMS: atom_id res chain seq x y z
N VAL A 1 -57.38 -36.46 3.19
CA VAL A 1 -57.73 -35.05 3.49
C VAL A 1 -56.46 -34.30 3.86
N HIS A 2 -56.19 -33.23 3.12
CA HIS A 2 -55.26 -32.11 3.33
C HIS A 2 -53.73 -32.36 3.23
N THR A 3 -53.26 -32.16 1.99
CA THR A 3 -51.98 -31.57 1.60
C THR A 3 -51.63 -30.34 2.44
N SER A 4 -50.38 -30.24 2.91
CA SER A 4 -49.78 -28.94 3.23
C SER A 4 -48.35 -28.88 2.72
N HIS A 5 -48.25 -28.19 1.60
CA HIS A 5 -47.06 -27.75 0.92
C HIS A 5 -46.73 -26.37 1.47
N SER A 6 -45.55 -26.18 2.04
CA SER A 6 -44.98 -24.84 2.23
C SER A 6 -43.51 -24.87 1.88
N HIS A 7 -43.25 -24.35 0.68
CA HIS A 7 -41.94 -23.91 0.23
C HIS A 7 -41.47 -22.74 1.08
N SER A 8 -40.21 -22.79 1.51
CA SER A 8 -39.36 -21.59 1.57
C SER A 8 -37.88 -22.00 1.55
N PRO A 9 -37.24 -21.97 0.38
CA PRO A 9 -35.80 -21.82 0.27
C PRO A 9 -35.50 -20.32 0.14
N CYS A 10 -35.03 -19.70 1.22
CA CYS A 10 -34.51 -18.33 1.21
C CYS A 10 -33.27 -18.32 2.12
N CYS A 11 -32.11 -17.85 1.72
CA CYS A 11 -31.74 -17.08 0.55
C CYS A 11 -30.25 -17.32 0.26
N SER A 12 -29.88 -17.26 -1.03
CA SER A 12 -28.49 -17.25 -1.51
C SER A 12 -27.75 -16.01 -1.01
N TYR A 13 -26.49 -16.16 -0.60
CA TYR A 13 -25.42 -15.25 -1.03
C TYR A 13 -24.06 -15.96 -0.96
N SER A 14 -23.62 -16.41 -2.13
CA SER A 14 -22.31 -16.12 -2.69
C SER A 14 -21.06 -16.52 -1.88
N ASP A 15 -20.34 -17.50 -2.42
CA ASP A 15 -18.88 -17.47 -2.62
C ASP A 15 -18.10 -16.42 -1.81
N GLN A 16 -17.81 -16.71 -0.54
CA GLN A 16 -16.78 -15.98 0.22
C GLN A 16 -15.57 -16.87 0.53
N GLN A 17 -15.25 -17.79 -0.38
CA GLN A 17 -13.93 -18.43 -0.42
C GLN A 17 -12.97 -17.73 -1.39
N TYR A 18 -13.18 -16.44 -1.66
CA TYR A 18 -12.05 -15.61 -2.05
C TYR A 18 -11.17 -15.42 -0.82
N LEU A 19 -10.06 -16.15 -0.81
CA LEU A 19 -8.86 -15.93 -0.02
C LEU A 19 -8.31 -14.51 -0.23
N ALA A 20 -9.09 -13.50 0.13
CA ALA A 20 -8.62 -12.14 0.25
C ALA A 20 -7.79 -12.11 1.54
N TRP A 21 -6.48 -12.01 1.36
CA TRP A 21 -5.54 -11.69 2.43
C TRP A 21 -6.15 -10.66 3.39
N PRO A 22 -5.98 -10.79 4.72
CA PRO A 22 -6.45 -9.77 5.62
C PRO A 22 -5.87 -8.43 5.17
N PRO A 23 -6.68 -7.35 5.07
CA PRO A 23 -6.14 -6.04 4.77
C PRO A 23 -5.03 -5.76 5.80
N PRO A 24 -3.83 -5.31 5.36
CA PRO A 24 -2.71 -5.09 6.26
C PRO A 24 -3.16 -4.17 7.39
N HIS A 25 -2.90 -4.60 8.63
CA HIS A 25 -3.29 -3.83 9.80
C HIS A 25 -2.61 -2.45 9.70
N PRO A 26 -3.27 -1.35 10.11
CA PRO A 26 -2.66 -0.03 10.10
C PRO A 26 -1.31 0.01 10.84
N ALA A 27 -1.13 -0.85 11.85
CA ALA A 27 0.12 -1.03 12.57
C ALA A 27 1.25 -1.62 11.70
N ASP A 28 0.96 -2.56 10.79
CA ASP A 28 1.94 -3.14 9.87
C ASP A 28 2.37 -2.13 8.81
N VAL A 29 1.44 -1.29 8.32
CA VAL A 29 1.75 -0.22 7.36
C VAL A 29 2.64 0.86 7.99
N VAL A 30 2.39 1.21 9.26
CA VAL A 30 3.23 2.14 10.02
C VAL A 30 4.62 1.55 10.30
N SER A 31 4.71 0.24 10.60
CA SER A 31 6.00 -0.44 10.77
C SER A 31 6.80 -0.49 9.46
N GLN A 32 6.14 -0.84 8.36
CA GLN A 32 6.77 -0.93 7.03
C GLN A 32 7.27 0.43 6.53
N SER A 33 6.48 1.49 6.71
CA SER A 33 6.92 2.85 6.33
C SER A 33 8.15 3.32 7.13
N SER A 34 8.23 2.99 8.43
CA SER A 34 9.40 3.30 9.27
C SER A 34 10.68 2.61 8.78
N GLU A 35 10.59 1.34 8.40
CA GLU A 35 11.74 0.61 7.85
C GLU A 35 12.16 1.11 6.47
N LEU A 36 11.19 1.42 5.61
CA LEU A 36 11.46 2.00 4.28
C LEU A 36 12.17 3.34 4.41
N ARG A 37 11.72 4.21 5.33
CA ARG A 37 12.36 5.48 5.61
C ARG A 37 13.82 5.28 6.02
N LYS A 38 14.11 4.35 6.94
CA LYS A 38 15.50 4.04 7.35
C LYS A 38 16.37 3.57 6.20
N LYS A 39 15.83 2.73 5.31
CA LYS A 39 16.55 2.24 4.12
C LYS A 39 16.87 3.37 3.13
N LEU A 40 15.93 4.28 2.89
CA LEU A 40 16.15 5.43 2.03
C LEU A 40 17.14 6.42 2.65
N LEU A 41 17.03 6.71 3.95
CA LEU A 41 17.93 7.59 4.69
C LEU A 41 19.39 7.12 4.71
N ALA A 42 19.66 5.85 4.46
CA ALA A 42 21.02 5.33 4.37
C ALA A 42 21.78 5.84 3.13
N ILE A 43 21.06 6.31 2.10
CA ILE A 43 21.61 6.71 0.80
C ILE A 43 21.19 8.15 0.44
N PHE A 44 19.98 8.54 0.82
CA PHE A 44 19.35 9.81 0.49
C PHE A 44 19.19 10.71 1.70
N THR A 45 18.90 11.99 1.46
CA THR A 45 18.65 12.96 2.54
C THR A 45 17.26 12.74 3.16
N PRO A 46 17.05 13.18 4.42
CA PRO A 46 15.72 13.14 5.04
C PRO A 46 14.64 13.84 4.22
N VAL A 47 14.99 14.97 3.60
CA VAL A 47 14.06 15.71 2.74
C VAL A 47 13.64 14.87 1.53
N GLU A 48 14.57 14.18 0.87
CA GLU A 48 14.28 13.31 -0.27
C GLU A 48 13.40 12.12 0.13
N ALA A 49 13.75 11.45 1.23
CA ALA A 49 13.01 10.29 1.74
C ALA A 49 11.58 10.66 2.18
N ASP A 50 11.43 11.77 2.90
CA ASP A 50 10.12 12.20 3.40
C ASP A 50 9.23 12.65 2.25
N THR A 51 9.79 13.43 1.31
CA THR A 51 9.04 13.92 0.15
C THR A 51 8.54 12.78 -0.73
N ILE A 52 9.36 11.74 -0.97
CA ILE A 52 8.92 10.60 -1.78
C ILE A 52 7.86 9.77 -1.07
N MET A 53 7.98 9.60 0.26
CA MET A 53 6.99 8.88 1.05
C MET A 53 5.65 9.63 1.10
N GLU A 54 5.67 10.97 1.08
CA GLU A 54 4.47 11.80 0.98
C GLU A 54 3.84 11.78 -0.42
N MET A 55 4.65 11.81 -1.49
CA MET A 55 4.15 11.79 -2.87
C MET A 55 3.67 10.41 -3.30
N TYR A 56 4.28 9.34 -2.78
CA TYR A 56 3.99 7.96 -3.17
C TYR A 56 3.66 7.09 -1.95
N PRO A 57 2.58 7.38 -1.20
CA PRO A 57 2.22 6.66 0.03
C PRO A 57 1.83 5.19 -0.22
N ASN A 58 1.48 4.85 -1.45
CA ASN A 58 1.10 3.48 -1.86
C ASN A 58 2.31 2.61 -2.22
N ILE A 59 3.51 3.20 -2.37
CA ILE A 59 4.72 2.46 -2.71
C ILE A 59 5.40 2.05 -1.41
N LEU A 60 5.28 0.76 -1.07
CA LEU A 60 5.90 0.16 0.12
C LEU A 60 7.23 -0.56 -0.23
N ASP A 61 7.86 -0.16 -1.32
CA ASP A 61 9.06 -0.79 -1.87
C ASP A 61 10.22 0.23 -1.91
N ALA A 62 11.31 -0.09 -1.23
CA ALA A 62 12.46 0.80 -1.10
C ALA A 62 13.14 1.07 -2.45
N GLU A 63 13.21 0.07 -3.34
CA GLU A 63 13.87 0.20 -4.64
C GLU A 63 13.05 1.09 -5.57
N LYS A 64 11.72 0.94 -5.54
CA LYS A 64 10.82 1.81 -6.30
C LYS A 64 10.87 3.25 -5.81
N LEU A 65 10.84 3.47 -4.49
CA LEU A 65 11.00 4.82 -3.93
C LEU A 65 12.36 5.43 -4.29
N ALA A 66 13.44 4.64 -4.25
CA ALA A 66 14.77 5.09 -4.65
C ALA A 66 14.83 5.49 -6.14
N ALA A 67 14.21 4.71 -7.03
CA ALA A 67 14.14 5.02 -8.45
C ALA A 67 13.42 6.36 -8.71
N GLU A 68 12.32 6.61 -7.99
CA GLU A 68 11.59 7.87 -8.09
C GLU A 68 12.41 9.05 -7.53
N ILE A 69 13.13 8.87 -6.42
CA ILE A 69 14.05 9.90 -5.91
C ILE A 69 15.09 10.24 -6.98
N LEU A 70 15.71 9.24 -7.62
CA LEU A 70 16.69 9.48 -8.69
C LEU A 70 16.07 10.21 -9.89
N ALA A 71 14.84 9.85 -10.29
CA ALA A 71 14.13 10.52 -11.37
C ALA A 71 13.84 12.00 -11.04
N LEU A 72 13.42 12.28 -9.81
CA LEU A 72 13.18 13.64 -9.33
C LEU A 72 14.47 14.47 -9.23
N LYS A 73 15.58 13.85 -8.81
CA LYS A 73 16.90 14.47 -8.81
C LYS A 73 17.35 14.82 -10.23
N ALA A 74 17.17 13.91 -11.19
CA ALA A 74 17.46 14.16 -12.60
C ALA A 74 16.62 15.30 -13.18
N LYS A 75 15.39 15.48 -12.68
CA LYS A 75 14.51 16.59 -13.04
C LYS A 75 14.84 17.91 -12.34
N GLY A 76 15.81 17.94 -11.43
CA GLY A 76 16.20 19.12 -10.65
C GLY A 76 15.21 19.47 -9.54
N PHE A 77 14.31 18.56 -9.17
CA PHE A 77 13.25 18.80 -8.18
C PHE A 77 13.80 19.15 -6.79
N PHE A 78 14.91 18.52 -6.40
CA PHE A 78 15.55 18.72 -5.09
C PHE A 78 16.64 19.81 -5.07
N GLY A 79 16.82 20.56 -6.16
CA GLY A 79 17.54 21.84 -6.13
C GLY A 79 19.07 21.79 -6.05
N TYR A 80 19.74 20.73 -6.52
CA TYR A 80 21.18 20.81 -6.85
C TYR A 80 21.33 20.95 -8.36
N SER A 81 21.38 22.21 -8.79
CA SER A 81 21.91 22.63 -10.08
C SER A 81 23.32 22.06 -10.26
N THR A 82 23.56 21.45 -11.41
CA THR A 82 24.88 20.98 -11.91
C THR A 82 26.02 21.94 -11.65
#